data_AF-A0A2E2KNN8-F1
#
_entry.id   AF-A0A2E2KNN8-F1
#
_cell.length_a   1.000
_cell.length_b   1.000
_cell.length_c   1.000
_cell.angle_alpha   90.00
_cell.angle_beta   90.00
_cell.angle_gamma   90.00
#
_symmetry.space_group_name_H-M   'P 1'
#
loop_
_entity.id
_entity.type
_entity.pdbx_description
1 polymer ?
#
loop_
_entity_poly.entity_id
_entity_poly.type
_entity_poly.pdbx_seq_one_letter_code
_entity_poly.pdbx_strand_id
1 'polypeptide(L)' 'MLKKLVIGLLLPLLMSSNIYATEQSPSVIIQTNKGDITLELYPEKAPKTVENFLKYVDSGFYEGTIFHRVIAGFMV' A
#
# COMPACT_ATOMS: atom_id res chain seq x y z
N MET A 1 50.73 13.13 17.93
CA MET A 1 50.22 11.81 17.48
C MET A 1 48.87 11.43 18.11
N LEU A 2 48.30 12.26 18.99
CA LEU A 2 47.02 12.01 19.66
C LEU A 2 45.77 12.49 18.86
N LYS A 3 45.94 13.40 17.89
CA LYS A 3 44.83 13.97 17.09
C LYS A 3 44.27 13.02 16.02
N LYS A 4 45.00 11.96 15.65
CA LYS A 4 44.52 10.93 14.69
C LYS A 4 43.67 9.84 15.35
N LEU A 5 43.69 9.74 16.69
CA LEU A 5 42.98 8.70 17.43
C LEU A 5 41.49 9.04 17.66
N VAL A 6 41.15 10.32 17.77
CA VAL A 6 39.76 10.78 18.02
C VAL A 6 38.89 10.70 16.77
N ILE A 7 39.50 10.79 15.58
CA ILE A 7 38.79 10.68 14.29
C ILE A 7 38.36 9.22 14.00
N GLY A 8 38.98 8.23 14.65
CA GLY A 8 38.72 6.80 14.42
C GLY A 8 37.57 6.19 15.22
N LEU A 9 37.00 6.89 16.21
CA LEU A 9 35.98 6.32 17.11
C LEU A 9 34.55 6.88 16.90
N LEU A 10 34.39 7.93 16.08
CA LEU A 10 33.10 8.59 15.84
C LEU A 10 32.34 8.08 14.60
N LEU A 11 32.87 7.09 13.89
CA LEU A 11 32.36 6.68 12.57
C LEU A 11 31.34 5.53 12.52
N PRO A 12 31.07 4.69 13.56
CA PRO A 12 30.00 3.70 13.44
C PRO A 12 28.63 4.14 14.01
N LEU A 13 28.47 5.35 14.57
CA LEU A 13 27.23 5.74 15.27
C LEU A 13 26.13 6.33 14.37
N LEU A 14 26.37 6.46 13.06
CA LEU A 14 25.40 7.03 12.11
C LEU A 14 24.71 6.00 11.21
N MET A 15 24.99 4.71 11.38
CA MET A 15 24.37 3.68 10.55
C MET A 15 23.21 3.02 11.31
N SER A 16 22.02 3.24 10.76
CA SER A 16 20.85 2.35 10.82
C SER A 16 19.86 2.61 11.94
N SER A 17 19.33 3.83 12.01
CA SER A 17 17.90 3.96 12.26
C SER A 17 17.15 3.41 11.04
N ASN A 18 16.91 2.09 11.02
CA ASN A 18 15.85 1.55 10.17
C ASN A 18 14.56 2.14 10.72
N ILE A 19 14.10 3.23 10.12
CA ILE A 19 12.70 3.62 10.20
C ILE A 19 11.99 2.41 9.59
N TYR A 20 11.37 1.59 10.44
CA TYR A 20 10.45 0.58 9.97
C TYR A 20 9.29 1.35 9.36
N ALA A 21 9.38 1.55 8.04
CA ALA A 21 8.25 1.72 7.15
C ALA A 21 7.09 0.87 7.66
N THR A 22 6.10 1.42 8.35
CA THR A 22 4.84 0.70 8.45
C THR A 22 4.34 0.62 7.02
N GLU A 23 4.48 -0.54 6.38
CA GLU A 23 3.89 -0.86 5.07
C GLU A 23 2.39 -0.58 5.20
N GLN A 24 2.00 0.65 4.83
CA GLN A 24 0.62 1.09 4.93
C GLN A 24 -0.07 0.56 3.68
N SER A 25 -0.81 -0.53 3.86
CA SER A 25 -1.60 -1.18 2.82
C SER A 25 -2.51 -0.15 2.12
N PRO A 26 -2.50 -0.07 0.77
CA PRO A 26 -3.33 0.89 0.05
C PRO A 26 -4.82 0.71 0.38
N SER A 27 -5.54 1.81 0.50
CA SER A 27 -7.00 1.82 0.72
C SER A 27 -7.71 2.46 -0.46
N VAL A 28 -8.81 1.85 -0.90
CA VAL A 28 -9.66 2.35 -2.00
C VAL A 28 -11.11 2.42 -1.54
N ILE A 29 -11.82 3.48 -1.90
CA ILE A 29 -13.27 3.60 -1.66
C ILE A 29 -14.01 3.34 -2.97
N ILE A 30 -14.89 2.33 -2.96
CA ILE A 30 -15.87 2.13 -4.03
C ILE A 30 -17.15 2.86 -3.66
N GLN A 31 -17.41 3.97 -4.35
CA GLN A 31 -18.66 4.70 -4.21
C GLN A 31 -19.75 4.01 -5.03
N THR A 32 -20.80 3.54 -4.37
CA THR A 32 -21.92 2.87 -5.04
C THR A 32 -23.23 3.62 -4.79
N ASN A 33 -24.27 3.30 -5.55
CA ASN A 33 -25.62 3.81 -5.30
C ASN A 33 -26.28 3.26 -4.02
N LYS A 34 -25.60 2.36 -3.29
CA LYS A 34 -26.04 1.81 -2.00
C LYS A 34 -25.15 2.25 -0.83
N GLY A 35 -24.19 3.14 -1.09
CA GLY A 35 -23.22 3.63 -0.11
C GLY A 35 -21.79 3.25 -0.46
N ASP A 36 -20.87 3.66 0.40
CA ASP A 36 -19.45 3.50 0.19
C ASP A 36 -18.94 2.17 0.75
N ILE A 37 -18.02 1.55 0.03
CA ILE A 37 -17.31 0.34 0.45
C ILE A 37 -15.82 0.67 0.52
N THR A 38 -15.23 0.60 1.70
CA THR A 38 -13.78 0.78 1.87
C THR A 38 -13.07 -0.56 1.75
N LEU A 39 -12.08 -0.64 0.85
CA LEU A 39 -11.24 -1.79 0.63
C LEU A 39 -9.81 -1.49 1.10
N GLU A 40 -9.25 -2.40 1.91
CA GLU A 40 -7.81 -2.47 2.17
C GLU A 40 -7.18 -3.50 1.23
N LEU A 41 -6.06 -3.14 0.60
CA LEU A 41 -5.38 -3.97 -0.39
C LEU A 41 -4.05 -4.48 0.17
N TYR A 42 -3.72 -5.75 -0.06
CA TYR A 42 -2.52 -6.39 0.47
C TYR A 42 -1.47 -6.68 -0.62
N PRO A 43 -0.64 -5.71 -1.02
CA PRO A 43 0.37 -5.88 -2.08
C PRO A 43 1.38 -6.98 -1.74
N GLU A 44 1.72 -7.17 -0.46
CA GLU A 44 2.59 -8.25 0.04
C GLU A 44 2.05 -9.66 -0.25
N LYS A 45 0.74 -9.80 -0.43
CA LYS A 45 0.10 -11.10 -0.75
C LYS A 45 -0.13 -11.29 -2.24
N ALA A 46 -0.47 -10.22 -2.96
CA ALA A 46 -0.82 -10.29 -4.38
C ALA A 46 -0.35 -9.03 -5.14
N PRO A 47 0.97 -8.83 -5.31
CA PRO A 47 1.53 -7.55 -5.74
C PRO A 47 1.06 -7.16 -7.14
N LYS A 48 1.08 -8.10 -8.09
CA LYS A 48 0.66 -7.86 -9.48
C LYS A 48 -0.85 -7.57 -9.60
N THR A 49 -1.66 -8.20 -8.76
CA THR A 49 -3.12 -8.00 -8.77
C THR A 49 -3.47 -6.64 -8.21
N VAL A 50 -2.85 -6.26 -7.09
CA VAL A 50 -3.04 -4.93 -6.49
C VAL A 50 -2.58 -3.84 -7.46
N GLU A 51 -1.41 -4.00 -8.08
CA GLU A 51 -0.91 -3.05 -9.09
C GLU A 51 -1.88 -2.91 -10.26
N ASN A 52 -2.39 -4.01 -10.80
CA ASN A 52 -3.33 -3.97 -11.92
C ASN A 52 -4.68 -3.35 -11.54
N PHE A 53 -5.19 -3.68 -10.35
CA PHE A 53 -6.43 -3.09 -9.84
C PHE A 53 -6.30 -1.57 -9.68
N LEU A 54 -5.23 -1.11 -9.04
CA LEU A 54 -4.97 0.33 -8.86
C LEU A 54 -4.83 1.07 -10.19
N LYS A 55 -4.20 0.46 -11.20
CA LYS A 55 -4.14 1.04 -12.56
C LYS A 55 -5.52 1.28 -13.16
N TYR A 56 -6.49 0.38 -12.94
CA TYR A 56 -7.87 0.56 -13.41
C TYR A 56 -8.65 1.58 -12.58
N VAL A 57 -8.35 1.69 -11.29
CA VAL A 57 -8.90 2.74 -10.43
C VAL A 57 -8.42 4.11 -10.92
N ASP A 58 -7.12 4.29 -11.10
CA ASP A 58 -6.50 5.56 -11.52
C ASP A 58 -6.94 6.00 -12.92
N SER A 59 -7.29 5.05 -13.80
CA SER A 59 -7.79 5.35 -15.13
C SER A 59 -9.29 5.62 -15.21
N GLY A 60 -10.02 5.52 -14.08
CA GLY A 60 -11.48 5.65 -14.04
C GLY A 60 -12.23 4.49 -14.70
N PHE A 61 -11.58 3.35 -14.94
CA PHE A 61 -12.17 2.23 -15.70
C PHE A 61 -13.46 1.68 -15.07
N TYR A 62 -13.57 1.71 -13.75
CA TYR A 62 -14.75 1.21 -13.02
C TYR A 62 -15.90 2.23 -12.91
N GLU A 63 -15.69 3.47 -13.33
CA GLU A 63 -16.72 4.51 -13.25
C GLU A 63 -17.96 4.15 -14.08
N GLY A 64 -19.14 4.28 -13.47
CA GLY A 64 -20.42 3.96 -14.12
C GLY A 64 -20.67 2.47 -14.38
N THR A 65 -19.78 1.58 -13.94
CA THR A 65 -19.98 0.13 -14.06
C THR A 65 -20.99 -0.40 -13.03
N ILE A 66 -21.48 -1.62 -13.24
CA ILE A 66 -22.45 -2.28 -12.36
C ILE A 66 -21.90 -3.60 -11.80
N PHE A 67 -22.36 -3.97 -10.62
CA PHE A 67 -22.25 -5.35 -10.13
C PHE A 67 -23.26 -6.23 -10.89
N HIS A 68 -22.82 -6.80 -11.99
CA HIS A 68 -23.69 -7.56 -12.90
C HIS A 68 -24.15 -8.92 -12.34
N ARG A 69 -23.53 -9.42 -11.26
CA ARG A 69 -23.84 -10.72 -10.66
C ARG A 69 -23.86 -10.62 -9.14
N VAL A 70 -25.00 -10.94 -8.53
CA VAL A 70 -25.19 -10.95 -7.07
C VAL A 70 -25.77 -12.29 -6.65
N ILE A 71 -25.12 -12.96 -5.70
CA ILE A 71 -25.63 -14.18 -5.07
C ILE A 71 -25.71 -13.96 -3.57
N ALA A 72 -26.94 -13.98 -3.05
CA ALA A 72 -27.21 -13.79 -1.63
C ALA A 72 -26.40 -14.77 -0.78
N GLY A 73 -25.65 -14.24 0.20
CA GLY A 73 -24.82 -15.04 1.10
C GLY A 73 -23.52 -15.59 0.50
N PHE A 74 -23.14 -15.20 -0.71
CA PHE A 74 -21.91 -15.70 -1.36
C PHE A 74 -21.00 -14.59 -1.91
N MET A 75 -21.44 -13.85 -2.93
CA MET A 75 -20.63 -12.79 -3.54
C MET A 75 -21.46 -11.77 -4.31
N VAL A 76 -20.82 -10.62 -4.55
CA VAL A 76 -21.26 -9.52 -5.41
C VAL A 76 -20.06 -9.00 -6.18
#